data_AF-T0Z4W0-F1
#
_entry.id   AF-T0Z4W0-F1
#
_cell.length_a   1.000
_cell.length_b   1.000
_cell.length_c   1.000
_cell.angle_alpha   90.00
_cell.angle_beta   90.00
_cell.angle_gamma   90.00
#
_symmetry.space_group_name_H-M   'P 1'
#
loop_
_entity.id
_entity.type
_entity.pdbx_description
1 polymer ?
#
loop_
_entity_poly.entity_id
_entity_poly.type
_entity_poly.pdbx_seq_one_letter_code
_entity_poly.pdbx_strand_id
1 'polypeptide(L)'
;MARKTRSEAVLWIALAIFLGGTLASLGGRALEERPGFCQSCHEMDFFGKTWQESGAAKHHGRCIDCHSGPGIIGAVSAQMTGIVELGIHFLGHPRPALSYGPGIVPNENCLKCHVHGYLRAAHRDFDARSHECAYCHNHFQDRNFSGEIPLSMERYQERFAKGDVNE
;
A
#
# COMPACT_ATOMS: atom_id res chain seq x y z
N MET A 1 15.23 -1.09 -50.04
CA MET A 1 16.10 -1.56 -48.93
C MET A 1 15.97 -0.74 -47.64
N ALA A 2 15.90 0.59 -47.66
CA ALA A 2 15.87 1.45 -46.45
C ALA A 2 14.67 1.28 -45.49
N ARG A 3 13.54 0.71 -45.96
CA ARG A 3 12.33 0.52 -45.13
C ARG A 3 12.44 -0.69 -44.18
N LYS A 4 13.24 -1.71 -44.55
CA LYS A 4 13.45 -2.94 -43.78
C LYS A 4 14.35 -2.71 -42.55
N THR A 5 15.38 -1.89 -42.72
CA THR A 5 16.34 -1.55 -41.64
C THR A 5 15.70 -0.65 -40.58
N ARG A 6 14.79 0.26 -40.96
CA ARG A 6 14.02 1.09 -40.02
C ARG A 6 13.03 0.27 -39.20
N SER A 7 12.34 -0.71 -39.79
CA SER A 7 11.44 -1.60 -39.05
C SER A 7 12.19 -2.54 -38.10
N GLU A 8 13.37 -3.05 -38.50
CA GLU A 8 14.21 -3.87 -37.62
C GLU A 8 14.76 -3.05 -36.44
N ALA A 9 15.22 -1.83 -36.68
CA ALA A 9 15.68 -0.94 -35.60
C ALA A 9 14.56 -0.60 -34.60
N VAL A 10 13.34 -0.31 -35.08
CA VAL A 10 12.18 -0.08 -34.19
C VAL A 10 11.85 -1.32 -33.36
N LEU A 11 11.91 -2.52 -33.95
CA LEU A 11 11.67 -3.77 -33.24
C LEU A 11 12.72 -4.01 -32.15
N TRP A 12 14.01 -3.77 -32.44
CA TRP A 12 15.07 -3.92 -31.44
C TRP A 12 14.95 -2.89 -30.30
N ILE A 13 14.57 -1.64 -30.61
CA ILE A 13 14.31 -0.62 -29.60
C ILE A 13 13.13 -1.02 -28.72
N ALA A 14 12.01 -1.44 -29.32
CA ALA A 14 10.84 -1.89 -28.57
C ALA A 14 11.16 -3.10 -27.68
N LEU A 15 11.92 -4.07 -28.19
CA LEU A 15 12.37 -5.23 -27.42
C LEU A 15 13.29 -4.83 -26.26
N ALA A 16 14.23 -3.92 -26.50
CA ALA A 16 15.13 -3.41 -25.45
C ALA A 16 14.34 -2.68 -24.35
N ILE A 17 13.35 -1.85 -24.70
CA ILE A 17 12.46 -1.18 -23.75
C ILE A 17 11.66 -2.21 -22.95
N PHE A 18 11.09 -3.22 -23.62
CA PHE A 18 10.30 -4.25 -22.96
C PHE A 18 11.14 -5.08 -21.97
N LEU A 19 12.31 -5.54 -22.39
CA LEU A 19 13.22 -6.31 -21.54
C LEU A 19 13.77 -5.45 -20.39
N GLY A 20 14.18 -4.22 -20.70
CA GLY A 20 14.65 -3.27 -19.70
C GLY A 20 13.57 -2.94 -18.65
N GLY A 21 12.35 -2.66 -19.09
CA GLY A 21 11.21 -2.40 -18.21
C GLY A 21 10.85 -3.60 -17.34
N THR A 22 10.90 -4.81 -17.90
CA THR A 22 10.67 -6.05 -17.14
C THR A 22 11.72 -6.25 -16.06
N LEU A 23 13.01 -6.11 -16.40
CA LEU A 23 14.12 -6.22 -15.45
C LEU A 23 14.04 -5.16 -14.35
N ALA A 24 13.72 -3.91 -14.71
CA ALA A 24 13.52 -2.82 -13.76
C ALA A 24 12.35 -3.12 -12.81
N SER A 25 11.23 -3.62 -13.32
CA SER A 25 10.08 -4.00 -12.48
C SER A 25 10.42 -5.15 -11.54
N LEU A 26 11.12 -6.19 -12.00
CA LEU A 26 11.54 -7.29 -11.14
C LEU A 26 12.52 -6.85 -10.05
N GLY A 27 13.50 -6.01 -10.41
CA GLY A 27 14.45 -5.43 -9.47
C GLY A 27 13.76 -4.53 -8.43
N GLY A 28 12.84 -3.66 -8.88
CA GLY A 28 12.02 -2.83 -8.01
C GLY A 28 11.21 -3.65 -7.01
N ARG A 29 10.57 -4.74 -7.45
CA ARG A 29 9.85 -5.63 -6.52
C ARG A 29 10.75 -6.22 -5.47
N ALA A 30 11.91 -6.75 -5.86
CA ALA A 30 12.85 -7.35 -4.92
C ALA A 30 13.32 -6.38 -3.83
N LEU A 31 13.31 -5.07 -4.09
CA LEU A 31 13.54 -4.02 -3.10
C LEU A 31 12.29 -3.78 -2.25
N GLU A 32 11.14 -3.56 -2.88
CA GLU A 32 9.86 -3.25 -2.22
C GLU A 32 9.35 -4.37 -1.29
N GLU A 33 9.72 -5.63 -1.54
CA GLU A 33 9.40 -6.75 -0.64
C GLU A 33 10.05 -6.61 0.74
N ARG A 34 11.06 -5.75 0.88
CA ARG A 34 11.81 -5.54 2.12
C ARG A 34 11.26 -4.30 2.84
N PRO A 35 10.69 -4.45 4.05
CA PRO A 35 10.21 -3.29 4.83
C PRO A 35 11.27 -2.22 5.06
N GLY A 36 12.55 -2.61 5.16
CA GLY A 36 13.67 -1.69 5.31
C GLY A 36 13.89 -0.76 4.11
N PHE A 37 13.47 -1.14 2.90
CA PHE A 37 13.48 -0.24 1.75
C PHE A 37 12.45 0.87 1.93
N CYS A 38 11.22 0.52 2.31
CA CYS A 38 10.16 1.51 2.56
C CYS A 38 10.54 2.45 3.71
N GLN A 39 11.18 1.93 4.76
CA GLN A 39 11.64 2.67 5.93
C GLN A 39 12.95 3.44 5.71
N SER A 40 13.53 3.37 4.51
CA SER A 40 14.76 4.10 4.20
C SER A 40 14.51 5.60 3.96
N CYS A 41 13.26 5.98 3.68
CA CYS A 41 12.80 7.36 3.57
C CYS A 41 12.35 7.87 4.94
N HIS A 42 12.76 9.07 5.34
CA HIS A 42 12.40 9.62 6.65
C HIS A 42 10.90 9.91 6.77
N GLU A 43 10.24 10.17 5.64
CA GLU A 43 8.79 10.37 5.52
C GLU A 43 8.02 9.12 5.96
N MET A 44 8.65 7.95 5.87
CA MET A 44 8.08 6.66 6.24
C MET A 44 8.46 6.21 7.66
N ASP A 45 9.25 6.95 8.42
CA ASP A 45 9.75 6.51 9.73
C ASP A 45 8.63 6.25 10.74
N PHE A 46 7.71 7.22 10.90
CA PHE A 46 6.53 7.07 11.74
C PHE A 46 5.66 5.87 11.31
N PHE A 47 5.41 5.76 10.00
CA PHE A 47 4.60 4.71 9.39
C PHE A 47 5.22 3.31 9.56
N GLY A 48 6.53 3.20 9.38
CA GLY A 48 7.28 1.98 9.58
C GLY A 48 7.26 1.50 11.03
N LYS A 49 7.45 2.41 12.00
CA LYS A 49 7.41 2.10 13.43
C LYS A 49 6.02 1.63 13.88
N THR A 50 4.97 2.36 13.51
CA THR A 50 3.59 1.96 13.85
C THR A 50 3.24 0.59 13.27
N TRP A 51 3.64 0.32 12.01
CA TRP A 51 3.48 -1.00 11.42
C TRP A 51 4.25 -2.08 12.20
N GLN A 52 5.53 -1.85 12.52
CA GLN A 52 6.38 -2.80 13.28
C GLN A 52 5.79 -3.17 14.64
N GLU A 53 5.19 -2.21 15.33
CA GLU A 53 4.56 -2.43 16.65
C GLU A 53 3.17 -3.06 16.56
N SER A 54 2.54 -3.04 15.38
CA SER A 54 1.22 -3.60 15.14
C SER A 54 1.23 -5.11 14.92
N GLY A 55 0.05 -5.73 14.99
CA GLY A 55 -0.15 -7.12 14.59
C GLY A 55 0.03 -7.34 13.09
N ALA A 56 -0.06 -6.30 12.25
CA ALA A 56 0.21 -6.42 10.82
C ALA A 56 1.63 -6.91 10.58
N ALA A 57 2.64 -6.39 11.27
CA ALA A 57 4.02 -6.87 11.09
C ALA A 57 4.21 -8.35 11.44
N LYS A 58 3.37 -8.90 12.33
CA LYS A 58 3.42 -10.32 12.72
C LYS A 58 2.77 -11.25 11.71
N HIS A 59 1.67 -10.81 11.08
CA HIS A 59 0.88 -11.64 10.16
C HIS A 59 1.12 -11.33 8.67
N HIS A 60 1.60 -10.12 8.38
CA HIS A 60 1.86 -9.54 7.06
C HIS A 60 3.19 -8.75 7.12
N GLY A 61 4.29 -9.51 7.05
CA GLY A 61 5.64 -9.02 7.30
C GLY A 61 6.21 -8.08 6.23
N ARG A 62 5.49 -7.79 5.15
CA ARG A 62 5.94 -6.87 4.08
C ARG A 62 4.93 -5.75 3.88
N CYS A 63 5.41 -4.51 3.72
CA CYS A 63 4.56 -3.35 3.46
C CYS A 63 3.66 -3.58 2.22
N ILE A 64 4.24 -4.16 1.16
CA ILE A 64 3.53 -4.48 -0.08
C ILE A 64 2.48 -5.60 0.06
N ASP A 65 2.44 -6.37 1.16
CA ASP A 65 1.36 -7.32 1.40
C ASP A 65 0.00 -6.58 1.42
N CYS A 66 -0.02 -5.32 1.88
CA CYS A 66 -1.19 -4.46 1.84
C CYS A 66 -1.10 -3.36 0.78
N HIS A 67 0.09 -2.78 0.55
CA HIS A 67 0.26 -1.63 -0.35
C HIS A 67 0.49 -1.99 -1.83
N SER A 68 0.59 -3.28 -2.18
CA SER A 68 0.57 -3.74 -3.58
C SER A 68 -0.79 -4.35 -3.93
N GLY A 69 -1.34 -3.96 -5.08
CA GLY A 69 -2.58 -4.54 -5.60
C GLY A 69 -2.44 -6.02 -5.97
N PRO A 70 -3.57 -6.72 -6.26
CA PRO A 70 -3.55 -8.11 -6.67
C PRO A 70 -2.92 -8.30 -8.07
N GLY A 71 -2.21 -9.41 -8.24
CA GLY A 71 -1.62 -9.81 -9.51
C GLY A 71 -0.53 -8.87 -10.03
N ILE A 72 -0.16 -9.05 -11.31
CA ILE A 72 0.92 -8.27 -11.96
C ILE A 72 0.52 -6.80 -12.10
N ILE A 73 -0.75 -6.52 -12.44
CA ILE A 73 -1.24 -5.16 -12.66
C ILE A 73 -1.19 -4.35 -11.36
N GLY A 74 -1.74 -4.88 -10.27
CA GLY A 74 -1.74 -4.19 -8.99
C GLY A 74 -0.33 -3.95 -8.45
N ALA A 75 0.57 -4.87 -8.73
CA ALA A 75 1.97 -4.70 -8.39
C ALA A 75 2.62 -3.58 -9.23
N VAL A 76 2.41 -3.55 -10.56
CA VAL A 76 2.96 -2.48 -11.42
C VAL A 76 2.38 -1.12 -11.02
N SER A 77 1.09 -1.07 -10.67
CA SER A 77 0.47 0.14 -10.13
C SER A 77 1.19 0.65 -8.88
N ALA A 78 1.52 -0.24 -7.94
CA ALA A 78 2.25 0.13 -6.73
C ALA A 78 3.65 0.69 -7.03
N GLN A 79 4.35 0.11 -8.01
CA GLN A 79 5.64 0.64 -8.48
C GLN A 79 5.52 2.03 -9.08
N MET A 80 4.48 2.27 -9.89
CA MET A 80 4.25 3.60 -10.45
C MET A 80 3.97 4.63 -9.37
N THR A 81 3.20 4.26 -8.32
CA THR A 81 3.04 5.10 -7.13
C THR A 81 4.39 5.37 -6.47
N GLY A 82 5.21 4.34 -6.24
CA GLY A 82 6.55 4.51 -5.65
C GLY A 82 7.47 5.43 -6.45
N ILE A 83 7.41 5.39 -7.79
CA ILE A 83 8.16 6.31 -8.67
C ILE A 83 7.67 7.75 -8.50
N VAL A 84 6.36 7.96 -8.36
CA VAL A 84 5.79 9.30 -8.09
C VAL A 84 6.27 9.81 -6.73
N GLU A 85 6.20 8.99 -5.68
CA GLU A 85 6.69 9.36 -4.35
C GLU A 85 8.19 9.65 -4.34
N LEU A 86 8.99 8.89 -5.09
CA LEU A 86 10.42 9.16 -5.27
C LEU A 86 10.66 10.52 -5.94
N GLY A 87 9.85 10.86 -6.94
CA GLY A 87 9.88 12.17 -7.58
C GLY A 87 9.51 13.30 -6.62
N ILE A 88 8.50 13.09 -5.77
CA ILE A 88 8.08 14.05 -4.74
C ILE A 88 9.19 14.25 -3.70
N HIS A 89 9.85 13.17 -3.25
CA HIS A 89 10.96 13.21 -2.30
C HIS A 89 12.13 14.08 -2.80
N PHE A 90 12.54 13.91 -4.07
CA PHE A 90 13.71 14.62 -4.60
C PHE A 90 13.42 15.99 -5.21
N LEU A 91 12.25 16.17 -5.83
CA LEU A 91 11.94 17.34 -6.66
C LEU A 91 10.78 18.18 -6.12
N GLY A 92 10.02 17.64 -5.17
CA GLY A 92 8.80 18.23 -4.65
C GLY A 92 8.93 18.77 -3.24
N HIS A 93 7.77 19.06 -2.65
CA HIS A 93 7.63 19.27 -1.23
C HIS A 93 6.91 18.04 -0.68
N PRO A 94 7.59 17.17 0.07
CA PRO A 94 6.95 16.03 0.71
C PRO A 94 5.80 16.55 1.55
N ARG A 95 4.60 16.03 1.28
CA ARG A 95 3.49 16.18 2.22
C ARG A 95 3.65 15.06 3.24
N PRO A 96 3.19 15.26 4.49
CA PRO A 96 3.03 14.13 5.39
C PRO A 96 2.24 13.06 4.61
N ALA A 97 2.74 11.82 4.57
CA ALA A 97 1.94 10.73 4.02
C ALA A 97 0.61 10.79 4.76
N LEU A 98 -0.50 10.87 4.02
CA LEU A 98 -1.81 11.04 4.65
C LEU A 98 -2.03 9.81 5.54
N SER A 99 -1.91 9.98 6.87
CA SER A 99 -2.03 8.89 7.85
C SER A 99 -3.36 8.15 7.75
N TYR A 100 -4.33 8.75 7.08
CA TYR A 100 -5.66 8.18 6.88
C TYR A 100 -6.35 8.84 5.68
N GLY A 101 -6.11 8.32 4.49
CA GLY A 101 -6.91 8.63 3.31
C GLY A 101 -7.75 7.40 2.95
N PRO A 102 -9.08 7.52 2.82
CA PRO A 102 -9.85 6.49 2.13
C PRO A 102 -9.19 6.18 0.79
N GLY A 103 -8.94 4.90 0.51
CA GLY A 103 -8.42 4.41 -0.76
C GLY A 103 -6.91 4.22 -0.83
N ILE A 104 -6.12 4.54 0.20
CA ILE A 104 -4.66 4.28 0.19
C ILE A 104 -4.38 2.77 0.12
N VAL A 105 -5.18 1.97 0.82
CA VAL A 105 -5.16 0.51 0.74
C VAL A 105 -6.56 0.02 0.36
N PRO A 106 -6.81 -0.24 -0.93
CA PRO A 106 -8.10 -0.75 -1.40
C PRO A 106 -8.49 -2.08 -0.74
N ASN A 107 -9.79 -2.30 -0.54
CA ASN A 107 -10.33 -3.54 0.06
C ASN A 107 -9.84 -4.81 -0.62
N GLU A 108 -9.69 -4.78 -1.95
CA GLU A 108 -9.16 -5.91 -2.72
C GLU A 108 -7.79 -6.39 -2.24
N ASN A 109 -6.96 -5.50 -1.68
CA ASN A 109 -5.66 -5.86 -1.14
C ASN A 109 -5.80 -6.69 0.14
N CYS A 110 -6.76 -6.34 1.00
CA CYS A 110 -7.09 -7.13 2.19
C CYS A 110 -7.68 -8.50 1.79
N LEU A 111 -8.53 -8.53 0.77
CA LEU A 111 -9.21 -9.74 0.30
C LEU A 111 -8.28 -10.75 -0.39
N LYS A 112 -7.03 -10.38 -0.72
CA LYS A 112 -5.99 -11.33 -1.14
C LYS A 112 -5.80 -12.47 -0.13
N CYS A 113 -5.87 -12.13 1.17
CA CYS A 113 -5.67 -13.08 2.26
C CYS A 113 -6.96 -13.29 3.08
N HIS A 114 -7.85 -12.30 3.15
CA HIS A 114 -9.10 -12.37 3.88
C HIS A 114 -10.30 -12.67 2.97
N VAL A 115 -10.29 -13.82 2.30
CA VAL A 115 -11.29 -14.21 1.28
C VAL A 115 -12.75 -14.20 1.78
N HIS A 116 -12.98 -14.27 3.10
CA HIS A 116 -14.30 -14.15 3.74
C HIS A 116 -14.38 -12.99 4.73
N GLY A 117 -13.57 -11.93 4.53
CA GLY A 117 -13.44 -10.81 5.47
C GLY A 117 -14.78 -10.20 5.87
N TYR A 118 -15.68 -10.00 4.91
CA TYR A 118 -17.02 -9.43 5.16
C TYR A 118 -18.00 -10.36 5.88
N LEU A 119 -17.74 -11.66 5.95
CA LEU A 119 -18.67 -12.66 6.48
C LEU A 119 -18.33 -13.10 7.91
N ARG A 120 -17.40 -12.40 8.57
CA ARG A 120 -17.01 -12.69 9.96
C ARG A 120 -18.14 -12.34 10.93
N ALA A 121 -18.26 -13.10 12.03
CA ALA A 121 -19.27 -12.86 13.05
C ALA A 121 -19.19 -11.43 13.64
N ALA A 122 -17.98 -10.87 13.74
CA ALA A 122 -17.75 -9.48 14.16
C ALA A 122 -18.40 -8.43 13.24
N HIS A 123 -18.77 -8.79 12.00
CA HIS A 123 -19.44 -7.92 11.03
C HIS A 123 -20.95 -8.21 10.91
N ARG A 124 -21.53 -9.06 11.78
CA ARG A 124 -22.93 -9.47 11.64
C ARG A 124 -23.90 -8.29 11.71
N ASP A 125 -23.61 -7.33 12.59
CA ASP A 125 -24.50 -6.20 12.91
C ASP A 125 -24.03 -4.88 12.26
N PHE A 126 -23.13 -4.95 11.28
CA PHE A 126 -22.57 -3.80 10.58
C PHE A 126 -22.37 -4.09 9.09
N ASP A 127 -22.72 -3.14 8.23
CA ASP A 127 -22.46 -3.26 6.79
C ASP A 127 -20.98 -3.02 6.46
N ALA A 128 -20.17 -4.05 6.68
CA ALA A 128 -18.74 -4.01 6.39
C ALA A 128 -18.43 -3.86 4.89
N ARG A 129 -19.37 -4.16 3.99
CA ARG A 129 -19.13 -4.11 2.54
C ARG A 129 -19.17 -2.69 1.99
N SER A 130 -19.90 -1.78 2.63
CA SER A 130 -19.96 -0.37 2.24
C SER A 130 -18.81 0.48 2.77
N HIS A 131 -17.89 -0.12 3.52
CA HIS A 131 -16.77 0.57 4.15
C HIS A 131 -15.42 0.00 3.70
N GLU A 132 -14.39 0.83 3.76
CA GLU A 132 -13.03 0.39 3.52
C GLU A 132 -12.51 -0.38 4.74
N CYS A 133 -11.86 -1.53 4.52
CA CYS A 133 -11.28 -2.36 5.57
C CYS A 133 -10.31 -1.54 6.43
N ALA A 134 -9.47 -0.72 5.80
CA ALA A 134 -8.48 0.12 6.47
C ALA A 134 -9.11 1.21 7.35
N TYR A 135 -10.38 1.55 7.15
CA TYR A 135 -11.07 2.51 8.00
C TYR A 135 -11.08 2.03 9.46
N CYS A 136 -11.39 0.76 9.65
CA CYS A 136 -11.44 0.11 10.96
C CYS A 136 -10.13 -0.66 11.26
N HIS A 137 -9.62 -1.43 10.30
CA HIS A 137 -8.43 -2.30 10.42
C HIS A 137 -7.18 -1.65 9.81
N ASN A 138 -6.53 -0.76 10.56
CA ASN A 138 -5.27 -0.13 10.15
C ASN A 138 -4.20 -0.24 11.24
N HIS A 139 -2.93 -0.22 10.87
CA HIS A 139 -1.83 -0.45 11.81
C HIS A 139 -1.54 0.76 12.72
N PHE A 140 -2.22 1.89 12.51
CA PHE A 140 -2.15 3.05 13.40
C PHE A 140 -3.04 2.92 14.62
N GLN A 141 -4.23 2.33 14.43
CA GLN A 141 -5.26 2.23 15.46
C GLN A 141 -5.38 0.80 16.00
N ASP A 142 -5.11 -0.20 15.17
CA ASP A 142 -5.19 -1.62 15.51
C ASP A 142 -3.78 -2.19 15.75
N ARG A 143 -3.42 -2.31 17.04
CA ARG A 143 -2.15 -2.91 17.47
C ARG A 143 -2.11 -4.43 17.33
N ASN A 144 -3.22 -5.11 17.06
CA ASN A 144 -3.25 -6.57 17.02
C ASN A 144 -3.65 -7.16 15.66
N PHE A 145 -4.32 -6.40 14.77
CA PHE A 145 -4.83 -6.85 13.46
C PHE A 145 -5.66 -8.16 13.50
N SER A 146 -5.94 -8.67 14.71
CA SER A 146 -6.48 -9.99 14.98
C SER A 146 -7.98 -9.95 15.21
N GLY A 147 -8.60 -8.77 15.12
CA GLY A 147 -10.04 -8.62 14.97
C GLY A 147 -10.78 -8.07 16.18
N GLU A 148 -10.09 -7.59 17.22
CA GLU A 148 -10.71 -6.77 18.26
C GLU A 148 -10.24 -5.33 18.09
N ILE A 149 -10.91 -4.61 17.18
CA ILE A 149 -10.96 -3.16 17.32
C ILE A 149 -11.82 -2.92 18.56
N PRO A 150 -11.32 -2.25 19.61
CA PRO A 150 -12.14 -1.93 20.75
C PRO A 150 -13.28 -1.02 20.25
N LEU A 151 -14.48 -1.58 20.08
CA LEU A 151 -15.69 -0.84 19.74
C LEU A 151 -16.17 0.03 20.91
N SER A 152 -15.26 0.51 21.78
CA SER A 152 -15.60 1.63 22.65
C SER A 152 -15.72 2.87 21.76
N MET A 153 -16.92 3.06 21.19
CA MET A 153 -17.31 4.23 20.40
C MET A 153 -16.98 5.55 21.12
N GLU A 154 -16.88 5.54 22.45
CA GLU A 154 -16.40 6.67 23.26
C GLU A 154 -15.03 7.19 22.78
N ARG A 155 -14.05 6.32 22.51
CA ARG A 155 -12.70 6.76 22.13
C ARG A 155 -12.62 7.24 20.68
N TYR A 156 -13.49 6.74 19.81
CA TYR A 156 -13.57 7.16 18.41
C TYR A 156 -14.29 8.51 18.27
N GLN A 157 -15.43 8.68 18.95
CA GLN A 157 -16.17 9.94 18.98
C GLN A 157 -15.38 11.04 19.67
N GLU A 158 -14.62 10.74 20.73
CA GLU A 158 -13.78 11.74 21.39
C GLU A 158 -12.64 12.26 20.50
N ARG A 159 -11.99 11.39 19.69
CA ARG A 159 -10.91 11.83 18.77
C ARG A 159 -11.44 12.63 17.58
N PHE A 160 -12.60 12.25 17.04
CA PHE A 160 -13.26 13.00 15.97
C PHE A 160 -13.89 14.31 16.47
N ALA A 161 -14.48 14.32 17.67
CA ALA A 161 -15.10 15.53 18.24
C ALA A 161 -14.07 16.56 18.72
N LYS A 162 -12.86 16.14 19.09
CA LYS A 162 -11.79 17.05 19.53
C LYS A 162 -10.99 17.67 18.38
N GLY A 163 -11.19 17.24 17.13
CA GLY A 163 -10.47 17.80 15.99
C GLY A 163 -8.96 17.50 15.99
N ASP A 164 -8.50 16.56 16.81
CA ASP A 164 -7.10 16.17 16.99
C ASP A 164 -6.63 15.21 15.88
N VAL A 165 -6.87 15.60 14.62
CA VAL A 165 -6.28 14.97 13.43
C VAL A 165 -5.05 15.77 12.99
N ASN A 166 -4.14 16.04 13.94
CA ASN A 166 -2.78 16.51 13.66
C ASN A 166 -1.89 16.08 14.81
N GLU A 167 -1.32 14.87 14.73
CA GLU A 167 -0.08 14.44 15.40
C GLU A 167 0.36 13.08 14.85
#